data_AF-A0A502IJ97-F1
#
_entry.id   AF-A0A502IJ97-F1
#
_cell.length_a   1.000
_cell.length_b   1.000
_cell.length_c   1.000
_cell.angle_alpha   90.00
_cell.angle_beta   90.00
_cell.angle_gamma   90.00
#
_symmetry.space_group_name_H-M   'P 1'
#
loop_
_entity.id
_entity.type
_entity.pdbx_description
1 polymer ?
#
loop_
_entity_poly.entity_id
_entity_poly.type
_entity_poly.pdbx_seq_one_letter_code
_entity_poly.pdbx_strand_id
1 'polypeptide(L)' 'MLETALYECPYCGEEVETSVDLSGGDQTYIEDCQVCCRPITFVLQVDGEEWHLEVFSENE' A
#
# COMPACT_ATOMS: atom_id res chain seq x y z
N MET A 1 13.80 3.33 -4.74
CA MET A 1 14.38 2.37 -3.77
C MET A 1 13.21 1.50 -3.38
N LEU A 2 13.31 0.19 -3.57
CA LEU A 2 12.22 -0.72 -3.26
C LEU A 2 12.33 -1.16 -1.80
N GLU A 3 11.27 -0.93 -1.04
CA GLU A 3 11.12 -1.39 0.34
C GLU A 3 9.93 -2.33 0.46
N THR A 4 9.97 -3.21 1.46
CA THR A 4 8.91 -4.18 1.72
C THR A 4 8.05 -3.67 2.87
N ALA A 5 6.75 -3.63 2.68
CA ALA A 5 5.78 -3.18 3.67
C ALA A 5 4.72 -4.26 3.91
N LEU A 6 4.34 -4.43 5.18
CA LEU A 6 3.22 -5.27 5.58
C LEU A 6 2.00 -4.38 5.79
N TYR A 7 0.86 -4.77 5.23
CA TYR A 7 -0.41 -4.08 5.43
C TYR A 7 -1.50 -5.09 5.75
N GLU A 8 -2.50 -4.66 6.52
CA GLU A 8 -3.71 -5.44 6.75
C GLU A 8 -4.74 -5.11 5.67
N CYS A 9 -5.24 -6.13 4.98
CA CYS A 9 -6.23 -5.92 3.93
C CYS A 9 -7.55 -5.39 4.53
N PRO A 10 -8.05 -4.20 4.12
CA PRO A 10 -9.29 -3.64 4.66
C PRO A 10 -10.55 -4.45 4.27
N TYR A 11 -10.42 -5.42 3.36
CA TYR A 11 -11.53 -6.26 2.91
C TYR A 11 -11.60 -7.62 3.60
N CYS A 12 -10.49 -8.35 3.66
CA CYS A 12 -10.46 -9.71 4.24
C CYS A 12 -9.80 -9.77 5.63
N GLY A 13 -9.10 -8.70 6.05
CA GLY A 13 -8.39 -8.65 7.33
C GLY A 13 -7.15 -9.54 7.40
N GLU A 14 -6.63 -10.00 6.26
CA GLU A 14 -5.36 -10.75 6.23
C GLU A 14 -4.17 -9.79 6.13
N GLU A 15 -3.07 -10.14 6.80
CA GLU A 15 -1.79 -9.45 6.69
C GLU A 15 -1.10 -9.88 5.39
N VAL A 16 -0.79 -8.91 4.52
CA VAL A 16 -0.20 -9.13 3.20
C VAL A 16 1.08 -8.31 3.09
N GLU A 17 2.08 -8.90 2.44
CA GLU A 17 3.34 -8.23 2.11
C GLU A 17 3.25 -7.60 0.71
N THR A 18 3.63 -6.33 0.60
CA THR A 18 3.78 -5.61 -0.68
C THR A 18 5.14 -4.94 -0.79
N SER A 19 5.52 -4.57 -2.01
CA SER A 19 6.75 -3.84 -2.32
C SER A 19 6.41 -2.41 -2.74
N VAL A 20 6.87 -1.43 -1.96
CA VAL A 20 6.69 -0.01 -2.24
C VAL A 20 7.96 0.55 -2.89
N ASP A 21 7.81 1.33 -3.97
CA ASP A 21 8.95 2.06 -4.53
C ASP A 21 8.97 3.50 -4.00
N LEU A 22 10.00 3.81 -3.20
CA LEU A 22 10.24 5.14 -2.64
C LEU A 22 10.94 6.09 -3.63
N SER A 23 11.32 5.66 -4.85
CA SER A 23 12.00 6.56 -5.79
C SER A 23 11.06 7.53 -6.50
N GLY A 24 9.77 7.19 -6.56
CA GLY A 24 8.72 8.04 -7.11
C GLY A 24 8.35 9.25 -6.26
N GLY A 25 8.74 9.28 -4.97
CA GLY A 25 8.25 10.27 -4.02
C GLY A 25 6.84 9.94 -3.54
N ASP A 26 5.99 10.94 -3.38
CA ASP A 26 4.56 10.73 -3.12
C ASP A 26 3.87 10.04 -4.29
N GLN A 27 3.16 8.96 -4.00
CA GLN A 27 2.48 8.18 -5.03
C GLN A 27 1.20 7.55 -4.49
N THR A 28 0.19 7.52 -5.35
CA THR A 28 -1.07 6.86 -5.07
C THR A 28 -1.37 5.90 -6.21
N TYR A 29 -1.58 4.64 -5.89
CA TYR A 29 -1.84 3.59 -6.86
C TYR A 29 -2.81 2.57 -6.30
N ILE A 30 -3.40 1.77 -7.19
CA ILE A 30 -4.34 0.72 -6.82
C ILE A 30 -3.63 -0.62 -7.05
N GLU A 31 -3.68 -1.49 -6.05
CA GLU A 31 -3.15 -2.85 -6.12
C GLU A 31 -4.19 -3.83 -5.55
N ASP A 32 -4.32 -4.99 -6.20
CA ASP A 32 -5.26 -6.02 -5.78
C ASP A 32 -4.69 -6.85 -4.62
N CYS A 33 -5.52 -7.09 -3.61
CA CYS A 33 -5.18 -8.00 -2.53
C CYS A 33 -4.84 -9.40 -3.07
N GLN A 34 -3.67 -9.94 -2.72
CA GLN A 34 -3.23 -11.28 -3.12
C GLN A 34 -4.10 -12.42 -2.57
N VAL A 35 -4.93 -12.13 -1.56
CA VAL A 35 -5.84 -13.08 -0.91
C VAL A 35 -7.25 -13.02 -1.52
N CYS A 36 -7.87 -11.84 -1.48
CA CYS A 36 -9.28 -11.67 -1.80
C CYS A 36 -9.55 -11.04 -3.17
N CYS A 37 -8.50 -10.73 -3.94
CA CYS A 37 -8.57 -10.15 -5.29
C CYS A 37 -9.45 -8.88 -5.36
N ARG A 38 -9.42 -8.05 -4.31
CA ARG A 38 -10.13 -6.78 -4.28
C ARG A 38 -9.16 -5.61 -4.44
N PRO A 39 -9.57 -4.53 -5.14
CA PRO A 39 -8.73 -3.37 -5.37
C PRO A 39 -8.56 -2.56 -4.08
N ILE A 40 -7.31 -2.35 -3.66
CA ILE A 40 -6.93 -1.54 -2.51
C ILE A 40 -6.17 -0.31 -3.03
N THR A 41 -6.52 0.86 -2.52
CA THR A 41 -5.80 2.10 -2.81
C THR A 41 -4.64 2.23 -1.83
N PHE A 42 -3.42 2.27 -2.35
CA PHE A 42 -2.19 2.51 -1.61
C PHE A 42 -1.80 3.97 -1.76
N VAL A 43 -1.63 4.65 -0.63
CA VAL A 43 -1.14 6.02 -0.55
C VAL A 43 0.21 5.99 0.13
N LEU A 44 1.27 6.21 -0.65
CA LEU A 44 2.64 6.28 -0.17
C LEU A 44 3.06 7.74 -0.10
N GLN A 45 3.44 8.18 1.09
CA GLN A 45 3.99 9.50 1.34
C GLN A 45 5.46 9.34 1.71
N VAL A 46 6.34 10.07 1.03
CA VAL A 46 7.79 10.05 1.28
C VAL A 46 8.22 11.47 1.64
N ASP A 47 8.72 11.65 2.86
CA ASP A 47 9.24 12.93 3.37
C ASP A 47 10.71 12.75 3.80
N GLY A 48 11.62 13.03 2.87
CA GLY A 48 13.06 12.91 3.11
C GLY A 48 13.50 11.47 3.39
N GLU A 49 13.82 11.18 4.65
CA GLU A 49 14.25 9.85 5.14
C GLU A 49 13.10 9.03 5.72
N GLU A 50 11.94 9.64 5.97
CA GLU A 50 10.75 8.98 6.50
C GLU A 50 9.74 8.69 5.39
N TRP A 51 9.01 7.59 5.53
CA TRP A 51 7.92 7.24 4.62
C TRP A 51 6.74 6.66 5.39
N HIS A 52 5.55 6.83 4.81
CA HIS A 52 4.30 6.35 5.36
C HIS A 52 3.47 5.69 4.28
N LEU A 53 2.91 4.53 4.59
CA LEU A 53 2.02 3.78 3.70
C LEU A 53 0.65 3.66 4.35
N GLU A 54 -0.36 4.19 3.67
CA GLU A 54 -1.76 4.06 4.05
C GLU A 54 -2.49 3.22 3.00
N VAL A 55 -3.40 2.37 3.46
CA VAL A 55 -4.22 1.52 2.60
C VAL A 55 -5.70 1.81 2.83
N PHE A 56 -6.43 2.01 1.74
CA PHE A 56 -7.85 2.32 1.76
C PHE A 56 -8.62 1.34 0.88
N SER A 57 -9.84 1.02 1.31
CA SER A 57 -10.78 0.33 0.43
C SER A 57 -11.40 1.34 -0.55
N GLU A 58 -11.75 0.92 -1.76
CA GLU A 58 -12.37 1.78 -2.79
C GLU A 58 -13.78 2.28 -2.39
N ASN A 59 -14.30 1.85 -1.23
CA ASN A 59 -15.66 2.13 -0.76
C ASN A 59 -15.75 3.17 0.37
N GLU A 60 -14.66 3.89 0.68
CA GLU A 60 -14.66 5.02 1.63
C GLU A 60 -14.54 6.39 0.95
#